data_AF-A0A2N9G4J6-F1
#
_entry.id   AF-A0A2N9G4J6-F1
#
_cell.length_a   1.000
_cell.length_b   1.000
_cell.length_c   1.000
_cell.angle_alpha   90.00
_cell.angle_beta   90.00
_cell.angle_gamma   90.00
#
_symmetry.space_group_name_H-M   'P 1'
#
loop_
_entity.id
_entity.type
_entity.pdbx_description
1 polymer ?
#
loop_
_entity_poly.entity_id
_entity_poly.type
_entity_poly.pdbx_seq_one_letter_code
_entity_poly.pdbx_strand_id
1 'polypeptide(L)'
;MKLVAGPSGSDHFRFLFVELVENRPILFVYDSQSEKWESMEVKENVANLPCLSERESHYIYLSVINGRSESVLIVVNSHGTTSKPLILRPRFGSGGVDDGQLTVRFSWGNVIDRLHVYGDGHMIIMMSDGIDKMMLTGIELWGLSLDGRYWQYISKVPSKLMEQIKKPYGVMVGCLEERDGIVRAALMSNFEGLWHIIWLTYDIKTRHWIRVIVPDCKMKGSNMAGIAFSSGITLS
;
A
#
# COMPACT_ATOMS: atom_id res chain seq x y z
N MET A 1 9.08 0.24 4.82
CA MET A 1 9.60 1.30 5.71
C MET A 1 8.67 2.50 5.61
N LYS A 2 8.41 3.18 6.72
CA LYS A 2 7.55 4.36 6.80
C LYS A 2 8.24 5.45 7.61
N LEU A 3 8.27 6.67 7.08
CA LEU A 3 8.65 7.88 7.81
C LEU A 3 7.38 8.54 8.34
N VAL A 4 7.35 8.81 9.64
CA VAL A 4 6.22 9.45 10.30
C VAL A 4 6.72 10.75 10.89
N ALA A 5 6.19 11.87 10.37
CA ALA A 5 6.44 13.18 10.93
C ALA A 5 5.82 13.29 12.33
N GLY A 6 6.51 14.00 13.22
CA GLY A 6 6.00 14.35 14.54
C GLY A 6 4.85 15.36 14.47
N PRO A 7 4.38 15.86 15.62
CA PRO A 7 3.35 16.88 15.70
C PRO A 7 3.70 18.11 14.85
N SER A 8 2.70 18.80 14.31
CA SER A 8 2.90 20.02 13.53
C SER A 8 3.75 21.04 14.30
N GLY A 9 4.80 21.56 13.65
CA GLY A 9 5.75 22.50 14.27
C GLY A 9 6.89 21.83 15.03
N SER A 10 7.00 20.51 15.02
CA SER A 10 8.15 19.76 15.53
C SER A 10 9.00 19.23 14.39
N ASP A 11 10.33 19.33 14.54
CA ASP A 11 11.31 18.65 13.66
C ASP A 11 11.47 17.16 14.01
N HIS A 12 10.69 16.68 14.98
CA HIS A 12 10.68 15.28 15.36
C HIS A 12 10.12 14.41 14.24
N PHE A 13 10.74 13.25 14.02
CA PHE A 13 10.22 12.21 13.16
C PHE A 13 10.58 10.82 13.71
N ARG A 14 9.85 9.82 13.22
CA ARG A 14 10.16 8.42 13.48
C ARG A 14 10.27 7.63 12.19
N PHE A 15 11.26 6.75 12.12
CA PHE A 15 11.31 5.72 11.08
C PHE A 15 10.81 4.40 11.64
N LEU A 16 9.88 3.78 10.93
CA LEU A 16 9.34 2.47 11.29
C LEU A 16 9.51 1.51 10.12
N PHE A 17 9.99 0.31 10.41
CA PHE A 17 9.89 -0.79 9.46
C PHE A 17 9.78 -2.11 10.21
N VAL A 18 9.35 -3.12 9.48
CA VAL A 18 9.19 -4.47 9.99
C VAL A 18 9.95 -5.42 9.09
N GLU A 19 10.60 -6.39 9.71
CA GLU A 19 11.29 -7.46 9.02
C GLU A 19 11.08 -8.79 9.75
N LEU A 20 11.16 -9.89 9.02
CA LEU A 20 11.16 -11.23 9.62
C LEU A 20 12.59 -11.63 9.95
N VAL A 21 12.93 -11.63 11.24
CA VAL A 21 14.21 -12.14 11.73
C VAL A 21 13.95 -13.53 12.29
N GLU A 22 14.52 -14.56 11.65
CA GLU A 22 14.31 -15.96 12.03
C GLU A 22 12.82 -16.35 12.08
N ASN A 23 12.03 -15.91 11.09
CA ASN A 23 10.57 -16.07 10.99
C ASN A 23 9.75 -15.37 12.10
N ARG A 24 10.36 -14.49 12.89
CA ARG A 24 9.67 -13.66 13.88
C ARG A 24 9.52 -12.23 13.35
N PRO A 25 8.32 -11.66 13.36
CA PRO A 25 8.13 -10.27 12.97
C PRO A 25 8.74 -9.34 14.03
N ILE A 26 9.81 -8.64 13.66
CA ILE A 26 10.46 -7.64 14.49
C ILE A 26 10.12 -6.26 13.94
N LEU A 27 9.54 -5.41 14.80
CA LEU A 27 9.33 -4.00 14.52
C LEU A 27 10.59 -3.24 14.97
N PHE A 28 11.12 -2.43 14.05
CA PHE A 28 12.21 -1.49 14.32
C PHE A 28 11.66 -0.07 14.29
N VAL A 29 11.95 0.69 15.34
CA VAL A 29 11.55 2.09 15.48
C VAL A 29 12.78 2.92 15.75
N TYR A 30 13.04 3.90 14.90
CA TYR A 30 13.96 4.99 15.20
C TYR A 30 13.18 6.19 15.67
N ASP A 31 13.64 6.79 16.77
CA ASP A 31 13.09 8.02 17.31
C ASP A 31 14.13 9.14 17.24
N SER A 32 13.81 10.22 16.51
CA SER A 32 14.74 11.33 16.33
C SER A 32 14.96 12.18 17.59
N GLN A 33 14.08 12.10 18.61
CA GLN A 33 14.28 12.80 19.89
C GLN A 33 15.29 12.08 20.77
N SER A 34 15.23 10.75 20.79
CA SER A 34 16.18 9.95 21.59
C SER A 34 17.43 9.54 20.81
N GLU A 35 17.43 9.74 19.49
CA GLU A 35 18.45 9.32 18.53
C GLU A 35 18.76 7.83 18.58
N LYS A 36 17.79 7.01 18.99
CA LYS A 36 17.97 5.58 19.23
C LYS A 36 17.06 4.73 18.37
N TRP A 37 17.57 3.54 18.06
CA TRP A 37 16.79 2.44 17.54
C TRP A 37 16.29 1.57 18.69
N GLU A 38 14.99 1.31 18.66
CA GLU A 38 14.34 0.30 19.49
C GLU A 38 13.85 -0.82 18.58
N SER A 39 13.97 -2.05 19.06
CA SER A 39 13.41 -3.21 18.38
C SER A 39 12.49 -3.97 19.34
N MET A 40 11.39 -4.47 18.80
CA MET A 40 10.44 -5.25 19.56
C MET A 40 9.88 -6.40 18.73
N GLU A 41 9.86 -7.59 19.32
CA GLU A 41 9.14 -8.72 18.74
C GLU A 41 7.64 -8.47 18.86
N VAL A 42 6.97 -8.51 17.71
CA VAL A 42 5.52 -8.35 17.65
C VAL A 42 4.88 -9.71 17.89
N LYS A 43 3.98 -9.78 18.87
CA LYS A 43 3.27 -11.01 19.22
C LYS A 43 1.82 -10.94 18.75
N GLU A 44 1.30 -12.07 18.30
CA GLU A 44 -0.11 -12.18 17.94
C GLU A 44 -0.97 -11.96 19.19
N ASN A 45 -1.89 -10.99 19.12
CA ASN A 45 -2.85 -10.76 20.19
C ASN A 45 -4.25 -11.14 19.67
N VAL A 46 -4.59 -12.42 19.83
CA VAL A 46 -5.84 -13.03 19.31
C VAL A 46 -7.08 -12.50 20.06
N ALA A 47 -6.91 -11.93 21.26
CA ALA A 47 -8.02 -11.67 22.16
C ALA A 47 -8.72 -10.32 21.96
N ASN A 48 -8.06 -9.31 21.37
CA ASN A 48 -8.61 -7.96 21.28
C ASN A 48 -8.11 -7.26 20.01
N LEU A 49 -8.66 -7.64 18.85
CA LEU A 49 -8.56 -6.77 17.68
C LEU A 49 -9.40 -5.53 18.01
N PRO A 50 -8.81 -4.33 18.19
CA PRO A 50 -9.61 -3.13 18.31
C PRO A 50 -10.47 -3.05 17.06
N CYS A 51 -11.77 -2.82 17.23
CA CYS A 51 -12.62 -2.45 16.11
C CYS A 51 -11.96 -1.21 15.51
N LEU A 52 -11.39 -1.32 14.31
CA LEU A 52 -10.81 -0.20 13.56
C LEU A 52 -11.93 0.72 13.03
N SER A 53 -13.10 0.75 13.71
CA SER A 53 -14.28 1.55 13.38
C SER A 53 -14.00 3.03 13.34
N GLU A 54 -12.97 3.47 14.06
CA GLU A 54 -12.41 4.81 13.97
C GLU A 54 -11.08 4.69 13.23
N ARG A 55 -11.11 4.75 11.89
CA ARG A 55 -9.93 5.12 11.07
C ARG A 55 -9.57 6.60 11.33
N GLU A 56 -9.53 6.99 12.59
CA GLU A 56 -8.82 8.18 13.00
C GLU A 56 -7.33 7.92 12.78
N SER A 57 -6.61 8.99 12.47
CA SER A 57 -5.24 9.08 11.93
C SER A 57 -4.12 8.52 12.83
N HIS A 58 -4.47 7.59 13.73
CA HIS A 58 -3.69 7.18 14.87
C HIS A 58 -3.01 5.81 14.69
N TYR A 59 -3.17 5.14 13.54
CA TYR A 59 -2.57 3.84 13.28
C TYR A 59 -1.71 3.82 12.02
N ILE A 60 -0.54 3.19 12.15
CA ILE A 60 0.43 2.96 11.09
C ILE A 60 0.37 1.48 10.73
N TYR A 61 0.15 1.20 9.45
CA TYR A 61 0.10 -0.16 8.92
C TYR A 61 1.40 -0.47 8.18
N LEU A 62 2.10 -1.52 8.59
CA LEU A 62 3.34 -1.98 7.99
C LEU A 62 3.14 -3.38 7.42
N SER A 63 3.43 -3.54 6.13
CA SER A 63 3.33 -4.84 5.47
C SER A 63 4.56 -5.70 5.76
N VAL A 64 4.37 -6.95 6.19
CA VAL A 64 5.45 -7.91 6.47
C VAL A 64 5.56 -8.95 5.37
N ILE A 65 4.47 -9.69 5.15
CA ILE A 65 4.37 -10.77 4.17
C ILE A 65 3.14 -10.51 3.33
N ASN A 66 3.29 -10.59 2.02
CA ASN A 66 2.18 -10.55 1.07
C ASN A 66 2.28 -11.77 0.16
N GLY A 67 1.57 -12.83 0.52
CA GLY A 67 1.47 -14.07 -0.22
C GLY A 67 0.08 -14.30 -0.79
N ARG A 68 -0.06 -15.36 -1.60
CA ARG A 68 -1.33 -15.73 -2.24
C ARG A 68 -2.43 -16.13 -1.25
N SER A 69 -2.04 -16.70 -0.12
CA SER A 69 -2.95 -17.21 0.92
C SER A 69 -2.88 -16.42 2.22
N GLU A 70 -1.86 -15.57 2.38
CA GLU A 70 -1.57 -14.88 3.63
C GLU A 70 -1.04 -13.48 3.38
N SER A 71 -1.76 -12.48 3.90
CA SER A 71 -1.22 -11.15 4.12
C SER A 71 -0.95 -11.01 5.61
N VAL A 72 0.21 -10.49 5.98
CA VAL A 72 0.58 -10.19 7.37
C VAL A 72 0.92 -8.71 7.46
N LEU A 73 0.15 -8.00 8.28
CA LEU A 73 0.34 -6.59 8.55
C LEU A 73 0.63 -6.40 10.04
N ILE A 74 1.48 -5.42 10.35
CA ILE A 74 1.69 -4.93 11.70
C ILE A 74 1.06 -3.56 11.84
N VAL A 75 0.27 -3.41 12.88
CA VAL A 75 -0.37 -2.15 13.23
C VAL A 75 0.31 -1.57 14.45
N VAL A 76 0.75 -0.33 14.32
CA VAL A 76 1.44 0.44 15.37
C VAL A 76 0.63 1.71 15.63
N ASN A 77 0.43 2.07 16.90
CA ASN A 77 -0.19 3.35 17.23
C ASN A 77 0.79 4.50 16.93
N SER A 78 0.32 5.56 16.29
CA SER A 78 1.10 6.75 15.95
C SER A 78 1.35 7.67 17.14
N HIS A 79 0.63 7.55 18.26
CA HIS A 79 0.77 8.46 19.42
C HIS A 79 1.61 7.94 20.59
N GLY A 80 2.21 6.74 20.51
CA GLY A 80 3.13 6.32 21.57
C GLY A 80 3.71 4.93 21.44
N THR A 81 4.82 4.71 22.16
CA THR A 81 5.55 3.45 22.31
C THR A 81 4.90 2.48 23.33
N THR A 82 3.89 2.94 24.08
CA THR A 82 3.28 2.17 25.18
C THR A 82 2.24 1.14 24.73
N SER A 83 1.62 1.30 23.55
CA SER A 83 0.69 0.30 23.02
C SER A 83 1.45 -0.78 22.27
N LYS A 84 1.25 -2.05 22.66
CA LYS A 84 1.87 -3.19 21.96
C LYS A 84 1.42 -3.23 20.50
N PRO A 85 2.35 -3.39 19.53
CA PRO A 85 1.99 -3.56 18.13
C PRO A 85 1.14 -4.83 17.94
N LEU A 86 0.26 -4.80 16.94
CA LEU A 86 -0.69 -5.87 16.65
C LEU A 86 -0.39 -6.51 15.30
N ILE A 87 -0.57 -7.83 15.21
CA ILE A 87 -0.49 -8.56 13.94
C ILE A 87 -1.90 -8.75 13.39
N LEU A 88 -2.11 -8.30 12.15
CA LEU A 88 -3.31 -8.60 11.37
C LEU A 88 -2.97 -9.60 10.28
N ARG A 89 -3.88 -10.56 10.06
CA ARG A 89 -3.80 -11.54 8.97
C ARG A 89 -5.03 -11.49 8.07
N PRO A 90 -5.23 -10.39 7.34
CA PRO A 90 -6.42 -10.23 6.51
C PRO A 90 -6.45 -11.29 5.41
N ARG A 91 -7.62 -11.90 5.22
CA ARG A 91 -7.89 -12.86 4.15
C ARG A 91 -8.78 -12.21 3.09
N PHE A 92 -8.72 -12.70 1.86
CA PHE A 92 -9.76 -12.34 0.89
C PHE A 92 -11.08 -12.97 1.35
N GLY A 93 -12.12 -12.14 1.52
CA GLY A 93 -13.44 -12.62 1.96
C GLY A 93 -14.04 -13.60 0.94
N SER A 94 -14.58 -14.74 1.41
CA SER A 94 -15.23 -15.76 0.58
C SER A 94 -16.76 -15.57 0.46
N GLY A 95 -17.32 -14.42 0.86
CA GLY A 95 -18.77 -14.27 1.02
C GLY A 95 -19.33 -12.96 0.49
N GLY A 96 -20.11 -13.06 -0.59
CA GLY A 96 -21.29 -12.22 -0.84
C GLY A 96 -21.15 -11.10 -1.88
N VAL A 97 -21.16 -11.45 -3.18
CA VAL A 97 -22.03 -10.84 -4.22
C VAL A 97 -22.19 -11.89 -5.34
N ASP A 98 -23.45 -12.14 -5.73
CA ASP A 98 -23.87 -12.97 -6.86
C ASP A 98 -23.07 -12.71 -8.15
N ASP A 99 -22.68 -13.80 -8.81
CA ASP A 99 -22.51 -14.02 -10.26
C ASP A 99 -22.10 -12.84 -11.17
N GLY A 100 -21.21 -11.97 -10.67
CA GLY A 100 -20.75 -10.77 -11.35
C GLY A 100 -19.30 -10.48 -11.01
N GLN A 101 -18.39 -11.34 -11.48
CA GLN A 101 -17.00 -10.96 -11.77
C GLN A 101 -16.21 -10.38 -10.57
N LEU A 102 -16.14 -11.11 -9.45
CA LEU A 102 -14.95 -10.99 -8.61
C LEU A 102 -13.75 -11.43 -9.46
N THR A 103 -12.99 -10.47 -9.99
CA THR A 103 -11.76 -10.75 -10.72
C THR A 103 -10.70 -11.38 -9.81
N VAL A 104 -10.96 -11.64 -8.53
CA VAL A 104 -10.15 -12.55 -7.70
C VAL A 104 -10.50 -14.01 -8.02
N ARG A 105 -10.51 -14.39 -9.30
CA ARG A 105 -10.15 -15.75 -9.68
C ARG A 105 -8.64 -15.85 -9.44
N PHE A 106 -8.24 -16.68 -8.49
CA PHE A 106 -6.88 -17.20 -8.42
C PHE A 106 -6.67 -18.08 -9.66
N SER A 107 -6.43 -17.43 -10.81
CA SER A 107 -6.16 -18.09 -12.08
C SER A 107 -4.83 -18.81 -11.95
N TRP A 108 -4.91 -20.14 -11.87
CA TRP A 108 -3.81 -21.05 -11.62
C TRP A 108 -2.86 -21.22 -12.83
N GLY A 109 -2.76 -20.21 -13.70
CA GLY A 109 -2.12 -20.30 -15.02
C GLY A 109 -1.00 -19.31 -15.30
N ASN A 110 -1.09 -18.04 -14.90
CA ASN A 110 -0.06 -17.04 -15.17
C ASN A 110 0.10 -16.07 -13.99
N VAL A 111 1.22 -16.21 -13.29
CA VAL A 111 1.57 -15.47 -12.06
C VAL A 111 2.05 -14.05 -12.37
N ILE A 112 2.30 -13.75 -13.65
CA ILE A 112 2.95 -12.52 -14.12
C ILE A 112 1.94 -11.38 -14.35
N ASP A 113 0.64 -11.70 -14.37
CA ASP A 113 -0.42 -10.79 -14.81
C ASP A 113 -0.92 -9.85 -13.71
N ARG A 114 -0.44 -9.99 -12.46
CA ARG A 114 -0.94 -9.20 -11.32
C ARG A 114 0.13 -8.69 -10.39
N LEU A 115 0.05 -7.40 -10.06
CA LEU A 115 0.92 -6.74 -9.08
C LEU A 115 0.08 -6.19 -7.93
N HIS A 116 0.43 -6.58 -6.70
CA HIS A 116 -0.19 -6.08 -5.48
C HIS A 116 0.70 -5.02 -4.84
N VAL A 117 0.16 -3.85 -4.54
CA VAL A 117 0.86 -2.79 -3.81
C VAL A 117 0.05 -2.48 -2.56
N TYR A 118 0.71 -2.51 -1.41
CA TYR A 118 0.09 -2.34 -0.10
C TYR A 118 0.57 -1.05 0.55
N GLY A 119 -0.30 -0.42 1.33
CA GLY A 119 0.03 0.76 2.11
C GLY A 119 -1.16 1.23 2.93
N ASP A 120 -0.91 1.59 4.19
CA ASP A 120 -1.89 2.23 5.07
C ASP A 120 -3.25 1.54 5.15
N GLY A 121 -3.23 0.20 5.30
CA GLY A 121 -4.46 -0.59 5.41
C GLY A 121 -5.25 -0.68 4.10
N HIS A 122 -4.64 -0.29 2.98
CA HIS A 122 -5.17 -0.41 1.64
C HIS A 122 -4.25 -1.28 0.79
N MET A 123 -4.81 -1.76 -0.31
CA MET A 123 -4.09 -2.48 -1.34
C MET A 123 -4.65 -2.08 -2.70
N ILE A 124 -3.77 -1.92 -3.69
CA ILE A 124 -4.18 -1.93 -5.09
C ILE A 124 -3.75 -3.23 -5.77
N ILE A 125 -4.64 -3.77 -6.59
CA ILE A 125 -4.37 -4.89 -7.47
C ILE A 125 -4.33 -4.36 -8.89
N MET A 126 -3.16 -4.41 -9.51
CA MET A 126 -2.99 -4.13 -10.92
C MET A 126 -3.12 -5.43 -11.69
N MET A 127 -3.88 -5.39 -12.77
CA MET A 127 -4.06 -6.47 -13.72
C MET A 127 -3.44 -6.05 -15.04
N SER A 128 -2.71 -6.99 -15.64
CA SER A 128 -2.04 -6.81 -16.90
C SER A 128 -2.19 -8.05 -17.77
N ASP A 129 -2.00 -7.86 -19.06
CA ASP A 129 -2.07 -8.92 -20.06
C ASP A 129 -0.97 -8.68 -21.10
N GLY A 130 -0.37 -9.75 -21.63
CA GLY A 130 0.68 -9.70 -22.63
C GLY A 130 1.65 -10.86 -22.57
N ILE A 131 2.17 -11.25 -23.75
CA ILE A 131 3.15 -12.34 -23.89
C ILE A 131 4.57 -11.78 -23.85
N ASP A 132 4.89 -10.82 -24.72
CA ASP A 132 6.22 -10.19 -24.79
C ASP A 132 6.30 -8.84 -24.05
N LYS A 133 5.18 -8.13 -23.96
CA LYS A 133 5.07 -6.80 -23.36
C LYS A 133 3.79 -6.75 -22.54
N MET A 134 3.94 -6.49 -21.24
CA MET A 134 2.79 -6.39 -20.34
C MET A 134 2.04 -5.08 -20.61
N MET A 135 0.73 -5.17 -20.75
CA MET A 135 -0.18 -4.04 -20.90
C MET A 135 -1.09 -3.97 -19.69
N LEU A 136 -1.15 -2.82 -19.04
CA LEU A 136 -2.04 -2.60 -17.91
C LEU A 136 -3.51 -2.62 -18.38
N THR A 137 -4.32 -3.55 -17.85
CA THR A 137 -5.73 -3.75 -18.23
C THR A 137 -6.71 -3.29 -17.16
N GLY A 138 -6.28 -3.20 -15.89
CA GLY A 138 -7.13 -2.67 -14.83
C GLY A 138 -6.39 -2.45 -13.52
N ILE A 139 -7.00 -1.64 -12.66
CA ILE A 139 -6.53 -1.39 -11.30
C ILE A 139 -7.74 -1.42 -10.37
N GLU A 140 -7.67 -2.23 -9.33
CA GLU A 140 -8.65 -2.30 -8.26
C GLU A 140 -8.06 -1.78 -6.96
N LEU A 141 -8.88 -1.11 -6.16
CA LEU A 141 -8.57 -0.67 -4.82
C LEU A 141 -9.36 -1.52 -3.83
N TRP A 142 -8.65 -1.98 -2.82
CA TRP A 142 -9.10 -2.80 -1.72
C TRP A 142 -8.67 -2.16 -0.40
N GLY A 143 -9.41 -2.42 0.67
CA GLY A 143 -9.07 -1.96 2.01
C GLY A 143 -9.37 -3.00 3.08
N LEU A 144 -8.76 -2.84 4.24
CA LEU A 144 -9.06 -3.67 5.40
C LEU A 144 -10.48 -3.43 5.89
N SER A 145 -11.17 -4.51 6.20
CA SER A 145 -12.41 -4.50 6.98
C SER A 145 -12.19 -3.85 8.35
N LEU A 146 -13.28 -3.38 8.97
CA LEU A 146 -13.22 -2.72 10.28
C LEU A 146 -12.66 -3.63 11.39
N ASP A 147 -12.78 -4.94 11.27
CA ASP A 147 -12.19 -5.90 12.21
C ASP A 147 -10.76 -6.34 11.82
N GLY A 148 -10.22 -5.81 10.71
CA GLY A 148 -8.89 -6.14 10.19
C GLY A 148 -8.74 -7.57 9.67
N ARG A 149 -9.84 -8.35 9.59
CA ARG A 149 -9.81 -9.78 9.22
C ARG A 149 -9.90 -10.03 7.73
N TYR A 150 -10.41 -9.08 6.95
CA TYR A 150 -10.66 -9.28 5.53
C TYR A 150 -10.18 -8.12 4.67
N TRP A 151 -9.75 -8.44 3.46
CA TRP A 151 -9.66 -7.47 2.37
C TRP A 151 -11.04 -7.30 1.73
N GLN A 152 -11.48 -6.05 1.62
CA GLN A 152 -12.76 -5.66 1.03
C GLN A 152 -12.53 -4.83 -0.22
N TYR A 153 -13.25 -5.16 -1.28
CA TYR A 153 -13.25 -4.39 -2.51
C TYR A 153 -13.84 -2.99 -2.25
N ILE A 154 -13.18 -1.95 -2.74
CA ILE A 154 -13.62 -0.55 -2.61
C ILE A 154 -14.08 -0.02 -3.96
N SER A 155 -13.20 -0.05 -4.96
CA SER A 155 -13.47 0.56 -6.27
C SER A 155 -12.50 0.03 -7.33
N LYS A 156 -12.89 0.12 -8.59
CA LYS A 156 -12.00 -0.05 -9.75
C LYS A 156 -11.76 1.30 -10.43
N VAL A 157 -10.58 1.48 -11.00
CA VAL A 157 -10.26 2.67 -11.82
C VAL A 157 -11.19 2.69 -13.06
N PRO A 158 -11.88 3.80 -13.34
CA PRO A 158 -12.79 3.89 -14.48
C PRO A 158 -12.09 3.67 -15.83
N SER A 159 -12.79 3.05 -16.79
CA SER A 159 -12.24 2.76 -18.13
C SER A 159 -11.67 4.00 -18.83
N LYS A 160 -12.38 5.14 -18.75
CA LYS A 160 -11.91 6.42 -19.30
C LYS A 160 -10.55 6.85 -18.73
N LEU A 161 -10.29 6.56 -17.45
CA LEU A 161 -9.01 6.86 -16.82
C LEU A 161 -7.96 5.81 -17.19
N MET A 162 -8.36 4.54 -17.26
CA MET A 162 -7.51 3.44 -17.74
C MET A 162 -6.93 3.72 -19.12
N GLU A 163 -7.74 4.18 -20.08
CA GLU A 163 -7.28 4.51 -21.43
C GLU A 163 -6.19 5.60 -21.46
N GLN A 164 -6.16 6.48 -20.46
CA GLN A 164 -5.15 7.54 -20.38
C GLN A 164 -3.82 7.07 -19.79
N ILE A 165 -3.82 5.96 -19.06
CA ILE A 165 -2.65 5.43 -18.33
C ILE A 165 -2.16 4.10 -18.91
N LYS A 166 -2.97 3.45 -19.75
CA LYS A 166 -2.65 2.20 -20.43
C LYS A 166 -1.45 2.39 -21.34
N LYS A 167 -0.42 1.59 -21.11
CA LYS A 167 0.82 1.58 -21.88
C LYS A 167 1.59 0.27 -21.65
N PRO A 168 2.48 -0.09 -22.59
CA PRO A 168 3.36 -1.23 -22.39
C PRO A 168 4.38 -0.94 -21.30
N TYR A 169 4.72 -1.97 -20.54
CA TYR A 169 5.80 -1.91 -19.56
C TYR A 169 6.51 -3.27 -19.47
N GLY A 170 7.80 -3.23 -19.11
CA GLY A 170 8.58 -4.42 -18.76
C GLY A 170 8.64 -4.64 -17.26
N VAL A 171 8.72 -3.57 -16.47
CA VAL A 171 8.68 -3.61 -15.01
C VAL A 171 7.70 -2.56 -14.49
N MET A 172 6.96 -2.90 -13.44
CA MET A 172 6.13 -1.94 -12.72
C MET A 172 6.35 -2.12 -11.22
N VAL A 173 6.46 -1.00 -10.52
CA VAL A 173 6.52 -0.92 -9.06
C VAL A 173 5.52 0.13 -8.60
N GLY A 174 5.11 0.07 -7.33
CA GLY A 174 4.19 1.07 -6.81
C GLY A 174 4.37 1.33 -5.32
N CYS A 175 3.82 2.47 -4.92
CA CYS A 175 3.70 2.92 -3.55
C CYS A 175 2.25 3.34 -3.31
N LEU A 176 1.72 3.03 -2.14
CA LEU A 176 0.35 3.36 -1.73
C LEU A 176 0.41 4.05 -0.37
N GLU A 177 -0.34 5.13 -0.22
CA GLU A 177 -0.51 5.86 1.03
C GLU A 177 -1.98 6.24 1.17
N GLU A 178 -2.51 6.19 2.39
CA GLU A 178 -3.80 6.79 2.71
C GLU A 178 -3.58 7.88 3.74
N ARG A 179 -4.11 9.07 3.45
CA ARG A 179 -4.07 10.19 4.35
C ARG A 179 -5.23 11.13 4.10
N ASP A 180 -5.88 11.54 5.18
CA ASP A 180 -6.99 12.49 5.21
C ASP A 180 -8.19 12.02 4.36
N GLY A 181 -8.43 10.71 4.28
CA GLY A 181 -9.50 10.10 3.49
C GLY A 181 -9.19 10.02 1.99
N ILE A 182 -7.95 10.31 1.59
CA ILE A 182 -7.48 10.23 0.20
C ILE A 182 -6.43 9.12 0.10
N VAL A 183 -6.73 8.11 -0.71
CA VAL A 183 -5.77 7.07 -1.08
C VAL A 183 -4.96 7.57 -2.28
N ARG A 184 -3.64 7.59 -2.15
CA ARG A 184 -2.68 8.01 -3.18
C ARG A 184 -1.88 6.80 -3.64
N ALA A 185 -1.91 6.53 -4.93
CA ALA A 185 -1.14 5.48 -5.56
C ALA A 185 -0.17 6.08 -6.58
N ALA A 186 1.13 5.91 -6.34
CA ALA A 186 2.18 6.25 -7.29
C ALA A 186 2.73 4.94 -7.87
N LEU A 187 2.59 4.77 -9.18
CA LEU A 187 3.12 3.65 -9.92
C LEU A 187 4.25 4.15 -10.81
N MET A 188 5.33 3.39 -10.89
CA MET A 188 6.36 3.63 -11.88
C MET A 188 6.55 2.41 -12.75
N SER A 189 6.47 2.65 -14.06
CA SER A 189 6.67 1.65 -15.09
C SER A 189 7.96 1.93 -15.84
N ASN A 190 8.77 0.92 -16.06
CA ASN A 190 9.89 0.96 -16.99
C ASN A 190 9.51 0.26 -18.28
N PHE A 191 9.83 0.88 -19.42
CA PHE A 191 9.76 0.24 -20.72
C PHE A 191 11.00 0.59 -21.52
N GLU A 192 11.82 -0.42 -21.85
CA GLU A 192 13.05 -0.28 -22.64
C GLU A 192 14.00 0.81 -22.08
N GLY A 193 14.07 0.94 -20.75
CA GLY A 193 14.93 1.91 -20.07
C GLY A 193 14.31 3.29 -19.87
N LEU A 194 13.06 3.52 -20.29
CA LEU A 194 12.30 4.75 -20.03
C LEU A 194 11.34 4.56 -18.86
N TRP A 195 11.50 5.39 -17.83
CA TRP A 195 10.65 5.38 -16.65
C TRP A 195 9.50 6.38 -16.79
N HIS A 196 8.30 5.95 -16.41
CA HIS A 196 7.12 6.80 -16.38
C HIS A 196 6.40 6.68 -15.05
N ILE A 197 5.86 7.81 -14.57
CA ILE A 197 5.07 7.89 -13.35
C ILE A 197 3.58 7.89 -13.72
N ILE A 198 2.79 7.09 -13.02
CA ILE A 198 1.33 7.18 -12.99
C ILE A 198 0.94 7.51 -11.56
N TRP A 199 0.34 8.67 -11.34
CA TRP A 199 -0.18 9.06 -10.04
C TRP A 199 -1.70 9.04 -10.09
N LEU A 200 -2.30 8.19 -9.26
CA LEU A 200 -3.73 8.10 -9.06
C LEU A 200 -4.08 8.48 -7.63
N THR A 201 -5.22 9.12 -7.47
CA THR A 201 -5.82 9.40 -6.17
C THR A 201 -7.25 8.93 -6.17
N TYR A 202 -7.70 8.39 -5.05
CA TYR A 202 -9.07 8.01 -4.80
C TYR A 202 -9.55 8.70 -3.53
N ASP A 203 -10.58 9.51 -3.66
CA ASP A 203 -11.25 10.12 -2.53
C ASP A 203 -12.31 9.16 -2.00
N ILE A 204 -12.13 8.72 -0.75
CA ILE A 204 -13.02 7.73 -0.12
C ILE A 204 -14.43 8.31 0.09
N LYS A 205 -14.55 9.61 0.42
CA LYS A 205 -15.83 10.26 0.70
C LYS A 205 -16.63 10.45 -0.58
N THR A 206 -15.99 11.02 -1.61
CA THR A 206 -16.68 11.28 -2.87
C THR A 206 -16.74 10.05 -3.76
N ARG A 207 -15.92 9.01 -3.51
CA ARG A 207 -15.77 7.80 -4.33
C ARG A 207 -15.30 8.07 -5.77
N HIS A 208 -14.44 9.08 -5.92
CA HIS A 208 -13.95 9.50 -7.23
C HIS A 208 -12.47 9.22 -7.39
N TRP A 209 -12.11 8.73 -8.58
CA TRP A 209 -10.74 8.60 -9.03
C TRP A 209 -10.28 9.83 -9.79
N ILE A 210 -9.08 10.30 -9.48
CA ILE A 210 -8.42 11.40 -10.19
C ILE A 210 -7.00 10.97 -10.53
N ARG A 211 -6.60 11.19 -11.79
CA ARG A 211 -5.20 11.12 -12.18
C ARG A 211 -4.55 12.47 -11.93
N VAL A 212 -3.46 12.46 -11.18
CA VAL A 212 -2.61 13.63 -10.98
C VAL A 212 -1.61 13.69 -12.13
N ILE A 213 -1.51 14.84 -12.78
CA ILE A 213 -0.53 15.05 -13.84
C ILE A 213 0.81 15.34 -13.18
N VAL A 214 1.79 14.48 -13.44
CA VAL A 214 3.17 14.62 -12.97
C VAL A 214 4.01 15.11 -14.14
N PRO A 215 4.94 16.06 -13.94
CA PRO A 215 5.88 16.49 -14.96
C PRO A 215 6.66 15.32 -15.56
N ASP A 216 6.98 15.39 -16.85
CA ASP A 216 7.89 14.44 -17.47
C ASP A 216 9.32 14.71 -17.02
N CYS A 217 9.81 13.88 -16.10
CA CYS A 217 11.16 13.96 -15.56
C CYS A 217 12.22 13.32 -16.49
N LYS A 218 11.84 12.78 -17.67
CA LYS A 218 12.73 12.13 -18.64
C LYS A 218 13.67 11.10 -18.02
N MET A 219 13.15 10.35 -17.05
CA MET A 219 13.94 9.40 -16.26
C MET A 219 14.36 8.20 -17.11
N LYS A 220 15.65 7.90 -17.11
CA LYS A 220 16.26 6.81 -17.90
C LYS A 220 17.06 5.86 -17.01
N GLY A 221 17.16 4.61 -17.45
CA GLY A 221 18.01 3.59 -16.83
C GLY A 221 17.31 2.25 -16.67
N SER A 222 18.09 1.21 -16.44
CA SER A 222 17.59 -0.15 -16.21
C SER A 222 17.11 -0.39 -14.78
N ASN A 223 17.68 0.33 -13.80
CA ASN A 223 17.46 0.08 -12.38
C ASN A 223 16.84 1.29 -11.68
N MET A 224 15.95 1.01 -10.74
CA MET A 224 15.36 1.98 -9.81
C MET A 224 15.32 1.34 -8.43
N ALA A 225 15.78 2.08 -7.42
CA ALA A 225 15.88 1.57 -6.06
C ALA A 225 14.53 1.54 -5.32
N GLY A 226 13.61 2.45 -5.65
CA GLY A 226 12.30 2.50 -5.01
C GLY A 226 11.57 3.82 -5.21
N ILE A 227 10.40 3.93 -4.58
CA ILE A 227 9.53 5.11 -4.55
C ILE A 227 9.04 5.26 -3.12
N ALA A 228 8.95 6.50 -2.63
CA ALA A 228 8.33 6.80 -1.37
C ALA A 228 7.48 8.08 -1.50
N PHE A 229 6.37 8.12 -0.79
CA PHE A 229 5.72 9.38 -0.46
C PHE A 229 6.43 10.03 0.72
N SER A 230 6.68 11.33 0.62
CA SER A 230 7.19 12.14 1.73
C SER A 230 6.25 13.30 1.95
N SER A 231 5.88 13.51 3.20
CA SER A 231 5.09 14.65 3.64
C SER A 231 5.91 15.71 4.38
N GLY A 232 7.24 15.54 4.43
CA GLY A 232 8.14 16.45 5.14
C GLY A 232 8.42 17.77 4.42
N ILE A 233 7.99 17.92 3.16
CA ILE A 233 8.21 19.13 2.38
C ILE A 233 6.86 19.71 1.99
N THR A 234 6.42 20.71 2.74
CA THR A 234 5.39 21.65 2.26
C THR A 234 6.13 22.68 1.42
N LEU A 235 6.01 22.62 0.09
CA LEU A 235 6.49 23.70 -0.77
C LEU A 235 5.48 24.85 -0.63
N SER A 236 5.77 25.79 0.26
CA SER A 236 5.07 27.07 0.40
C SER A 236 5.40 28.01 -0.75
#